data_AF-A0A5C8M0K0-F1
#
_entry.id   AF-A0A5C8M0K0-F1
#
_cell.length_a   1.000
_cell.length_b   1.000
_cell.length_c   1.000
_cell.angle_alpha   90.00
_cell.angle_beta   90.00
_cell.angle_gamma   90.00
#
_symmetry.space_group_name_H-M   'P 1'
#
loop_
_entity.id
_entity.type
_entity.pdbx_description
1 polymer ?
#
loop_
_entity_poly.entity_id
_entity_poly.type
_entity_poly.pdbx_seq_one_letter_code
_entity_poly.pdbx_strand_id
1 'polypeptide(L)'
;MTVALSEQAVNLSKANDGGFAVSEVGNGNVQYAIISIAQGADARHVVLTVANMGASALKGVTATYTAGGNGTIQDRAGNPLATDTVGVTVAAWETPGQLHPAPRVSAGASQSHPTFPVARIMDGNVKTFWSTPTSKTSVVQSVYLDMGQSFNVKQVRLAPRYDYGYGFPVDFQIEASTDALNWTVVPGQTYTQFPNPGNVLQTFSFSQPVEARYIRIYASKLGVDNNNDYVFQLGEMWTDYVLSP
;
A
#
# COMPACT_ATOMS: atom_id res chain seq x y z
N MET A 1 11.90 -9.43 -15.09
CA MET A 1 13.18 -9.89 -14.51
C MET A 1 14.11 -10.27 -15.65
N THR A 2 15.41 -10.00 -15.57
CA THR A 2 16.39 -10.40 -16.61
C THR A 2 17.29 -11.50 -16.07
N VAL A 3 17.46 -12.58 -16.83
CA VAL A 3 18.37 -13.70 -16.55
C VAL A 3 19.50 -13.70 -17.57
N ALA A 4 20.74 -13.75 -17.10
CA ALA A 4 21.92 -13.91 -17.94
C ALA A 4 22.24 -15.39 -18.15
N LEU A 5 22.53 -15.77 -19.39
CA LEU A 5 22.92 -17.10 -19.80
C LEU A 5 24.45 -17.19 -19.91
N SER A 6 25.00 -18.38 -19.66
CA SER A 6 26.43 -18.65 -19.74
C SER A 6 27.01 -18.38 -21.13
N GLU A 7 26.20 -18.55 -22.18
CA GLU A 7 26.59 -18.38 -23.58
C GLU A 7 25.46 -17.84 -24.46
N GLN A 8 25.75 -17.63 -25.74
CA GLN A 8 24.72 -17.21 -26.70
C GLN A 8 23.77 -18.36 -27.02
N ALA A 9 22.48 -18.12 -26.87
CA ALA A 9 21.44 -19.11 -27.02
C ALA A 9 20.36 -18.66 -28.02
N VAL A 10 19.52 -19.62 -28.39
CA VAL A 10 18.34 -19.45 -29.25
C VAL A 10 17.09 -19.93 -28.51
N ASN A 11 15.91 -19.75 -29.11
CA ASN A 11 14.60 -20.08 -28.51
C ASN A 11 14.26 -19.26 -27.25
N LEU A 12 14.70 -18.00 -27.21
CA LEU A 12 14.59 -17.10 -26.05
C LEU A 12 13.23 -16.38 -25.93
N SER A 13 12.29 -16.63 -26.84
CA SER A 13 10.96 -16.00 -26.79
C SER A 13 9.84 -17.03 -26.91
N LYS A 14 8.94 -17.05 -25.92
CA LYS A 14 7.80 -17.97 -25.81
C LYS A 14 6.68 -17.34 -24.97
N ALA A 15 5.44 -17.74 -25.24
CA ALA A 15 4.26 -17.34 -24.46
C ALA A 15 4.04 -18.21 -23.20
N ASN A 16 5.07 -18.92 -22.74
CA ASN A 16 5.05 -19.74 -21.52
C ASN A 16 6.32 -19.48 -20.70
N ASP A 17 6.50 -20.23 -19.62
CA ASP A 17 7.64 -20.11 -18.71
C ASP A 17 9.01 -20.42 -19.35
N GLY A 18 9.01 -21.08 -20.51
CA GLY A 18 10.22 -21.45 -21.24
C GLY A 18 11.21 -22.32 -20.45
N GLY A 19 10.75 -23.03 -19.41
CA GLY A 19 11.55 -23.83 -18.49
C GLY A 19 11.96 -23.10 -17.21
N PHE A 20 11.70 -21.79 -17.10
CA PHE A 20 12.03 -21.03 -15.89
C PHE A 20 10.97 -21.21 -14.79
N ALA A 21 11.40 -21.08 -13.55
CA ALA A 21 10.52 -20.88 -12.41
C ALA A 21 11.06 -19.72 -11.57
N VAL A 22 10.18 -18.96 -10.91
CA VAL A 22 10.56 -17.88 -10.00
C VAL A 22 9.91 -18.10 -8.64
N SER A 23 10.71 -18.09 -7.57
CA SER A 23 10.24 -18.26 -6.20
C SER A 23 10.92 -17.32 -5.22
N GLU A 24 10.36 -17.16 -4.02
CA GLU A 24 10.99 -16.40 -2.92
C GLU A 24 12.34 -16.99 -2.54
N VAL A 25 13.31 -16.12 -2.24
CA VAL A 25 14.60 -16.53 -1.68
C VAL A 25 14.39 -17.23 -0.34
N GLY A 26 14.87 -18.47 -0.24
CA GLY A 26 14.77 -19.27 0.98
C GLY A 26 13.40 -19.92 1.22
N ASN A 27 12.43 -19.75 0.33
CA ASN A 27 11.10 -20.35 0.45
C ASN A 27 10.49 -20.71 -0.92
N GLY A 28 10.81 -21.89 -1.43
CA GLY A 28 10.34 -22.38 -2.74
C GLY A 28 8.82 -22.60 -2.86
N ASN A 29 8.06 -22.48 -1.77
CA ASN A 29 6.59 -22.60 -1.80
C ASN A 29 5.91 -21.30 -2.24
N VAL A 30 6.58 -20.16 -2.09
CA VAL A 30 6.09 -18.87 -2.61
C VAL A 30 6.60 -18.74 -4.03
N GLN A 31 5.73 -19.03 -5.01
CA GLN A 31 6.07 -19.07 -6.43
C GLN A 31 5.31 -18.00 -7.21
N TYR A 32 5.93 -17.54 -8.27
CA TYR A 32 5.40 -16.50 -9.15
C TYR A 32 5.26 -17.04 -10.56
N ALA A 33 4.05 -16.96 -11.10
CA ALA A 33 3.77 -17.40 -12.46
C ALA A 33 4.55 -16.56 -13.47
N ILE A 34 5.18 -17.23 -14.44
CA ILE A 34 5.82 -16.61 -15.59
C ILE A 34 4.81 -16.61 -16.73
N ILE A 35 4.50 -15.42 -17.24
CA ILE A 35 3.50 -15.19 -18.29
C ILE A 35 4.13 -15.42 -19.67
N SER A 36 5.39 -14.99 -19.83
CA SER A 36 6.12 -15.13 -21.09
C SER A 36 7.63 -14.94 -20.86
N ILE A 37 8.42 -15.46 -21.78
CA ILE A 37 9.83 -15.11 -21.93
C ILE A 37 10.08 -14.38 -23.25
N ALA A 38 11.03 -13.47 -23.26
CA ALA A 38 11.51 -12.77 -24.44
C ALA A 38 13.03 -12.67 -24.42
N GLN A 39 13.64 -12.54 -25.60
CA GLN A 39 15.06 -12.21 -25.67
C GLN A 39 15.28 -10.84 -25.02
N GLY A 40 16.32 -10.73 -24.20
CA GLY A 40 16.79 -9.48 -23.63
C GLY A 40 17.63 -8.68 -24.61
N ALA A 41 18.60 -7.93 -24.08
CA ALA A 41 19.46 -7.04 -24.88
C ALA A 41 20.24 -7.79 -25.99
N ASP A 42 20.57 -9.05 -25.77
CA ASP A 42 21.29 -9.90 -26.70
C ASP A 42 20.90 -11.37 -26.52
N ALA A 43 21.54 -12.26 -27.29
CA ALA A 43 21.32 -13.71 -27.24
C ALA A 43 21.82 -14.39 -25.94
N ARG A 44 22.38 -13.65 -24.98
CA ARG A 44 22.77 -14.14 -23.66
C ARG A 44 21.81 -13.69 -22.56
N HIS A 45 20.74 -12.98 -22.89
CA HIS A 45 19.81 -12.48 -21.89
C HIS A 45 18.39 -12.92 -22.22
N VAL A 46 17.65 -13.32 -21.19
CA VAL A 46 16.21 -13.60 -21.27
C VAL A 46 15.49 -12.66 -20.31
N VAL A 47 14.44 -12.02 -20.79
CA VAL A 47 13.53 -11.22 -19.97
C VAL A 47 12.29 -12.06 -19.68
N LEU A 48 12.03 -12.25 -18.40
CA LEU A 48 10.84 -12.91 -17.86
C LEU A 48 9.78 -11.86 -17.53
N THR A 49 8.58 -12.04 -18.08
CA THR A 49 7.37 -11.37 -17.61
C THR A 49 6.77 -12.21 -16.50
N VAL A 50 6.86 -11.72 -15.26
CA VAL A 50 6.46 -12.47 -14.05
C VAL A 50 5.26 -11.77 -13.42
N ALA A 51 4.35 -12.53 -12.82
CA ALA A 51 3.26 -12.00 -11.99
C ALA A 51 3.81 -11.12 -10.85
N ASN A 52 2.93 -10.37 -10.17
CA ASN A 52 3.33 -9.44 -9.10
C ASN A 52 4.15 -10.17 -8.00
N MET A 53 5.39 -9.72 -7.78
CA MET A 53 6.32 -10.32 -6.83
C MET A 53 6.45 -9.53 -5.52
N GLY A 54 5.54 -8.57 -5.26
CA GLY A 54 5.64 -7.65 -4.12
C GLY A 54 5.67 -8.33 -2.76
N ALA A 55 5.12 -9.54 -2.65
CA ALA A 55 5.16 -10.33 -1.41
C ALA A 55 6.60 -10.73 -1.00
N SER A 56 7.54 -10.86 -1.94
CA SER A 56 8.95 -11.18 -1.64
C SER A 56 9.86 -9.96 -1.72
N ALA A 57 9.33 -8.74 -1.75
CA ALA A 57 10.16 -7.55 -1.95
C ALA A 57 11.25 -7.34 -0.88
N LEU A 58 11.00 -7.77 0.36
CA LEU A 58 11.97 -7.72 1.47
C LEU A 58 12.97 -8.89 1.50
N LYS A 59 12.76 -9.94 0.69
CA LYS A 59 13.60 -11.14 0.67
C LYS A 59 14.33 -11.36 -0.65
N GLY A 60 13.75 -10.90 -1.75
CA GLY A 60 14.20 -11.18 -3.11
C GLY A 60 13.56 -12.43 -3.69
N VAL A 61 13.92 -12.74 -4.93
CA VAL A 61 13.45 -13.93 -5.66
C VAL A 61 14.60 -14.69 -6.30
N THR A 62 14.46 -15.99 -6.47
CA THR A 62 15.38 -16.86 -7.20
C THR A 62 14.69 -17.37 -8.47
N ALA A 63 15.36 -17.24 -9.61
CA ALA A 63 14.94 -17.86 -10.85
C ALA A 63 15.76 -19.12 -11.14
N THR A 64 15.11 -20.26 -11.29
CA THR A 64 15.71 -21.55 -11.66
C THR A 64 15.32 -21.93 -13.09
N TYR A 65 15.98 -22.93 -13.66
CA TYR A 65 15.66 -23.45 -14.98
C TYR A 65 15.58 -24.97 -14.97
N THR A 66 14.57 -25.54 -15.62
CA THR A 66 14.43 -26.99 -15.82
C THR A 66 14.48 -27.32 -17.31
N ALA A 67 15.40 -28.20 -17.69
CA ALA A 67 15.51 -28.69 -19.05
C ALA A 67 14.35 -29.63 -19.40
N GLY A 68 13.88 -29.57 -20.65
CA GLY A 68 12.73 -30.34 -21.12
C GLY A 68 11.39 -29.68 -20.78
N GLY A 69 10.28 -30.32 -21.19
CA GLY A 69 8.96 -29.69 -21.09
C GLY A 69 8.92 -28.37 -21.89
N ASN A 70 8.61 -27.27 -21.20
CA ASN A 70 8.68 -25.91 -21.79
C ASN A 70 10.13 -25.40 -21.96
N GLY A 71 11.10 -26.01 -21.29
CA GLY A 71 12.55 -25.73 -21.34
C GLY A 71 13.19 -26.20 -22.63
N THR A 72 13.22 -25.32 -23.64
CA THR A 72 13.77 -25.60 -24.99
C THR A 72 14.83 -24.58 -25.44
N ILE A 73 15.37 -23.81 -24.48
CA ILE A 73 16.53 -22.94 -24.76
C ILE A 73 17.71 -23.83 -25.08
N GLN A 74 18.49 -23.46 -26.08
CA GLN A 74 19.67 -24.20 -26.54
C GLN A 74 20.72 -23.24 -27.08
N ASP A 75 21.97 -23.68 -27.15
CA ASP A 75 23.03 -22.93 -27.83
C ASP A 75 22.84 -22.94 -29.37
N ARG A 76 23.74 -22.28 -30.10
CA ARG A 76 23.71 -22.27 -31.58
C ARG A 76 24.05 -23.63 -32.22
N ALA A 77 24.68 -24.55 -31.49
CA ALA A 77 25.00 -25.90 -31.95
C ALA A 77 23.83 -26.87 -31.74
N GLY A 78 22.79 -26.46 -31.01
CA GLY A 78 21.61 -27.24 -30.71
C GLY A 78 21.65 -28.00 -29.40
N ASN A 79 22.65 -27.73 -28.54
CA ASN A 79 22.73 -28.34 -27.22
C ASN A 79 21.74 -27.66 -26.27
N PRO A 80 20.81 -28.40 -25.63
CA PRO A 80 19.84 -27.82 -24.70
C PRO A 80 20.53 -27.19 -23.48
N LEU A 81 19.99 -26.07 -22.99
CA LEU A 81 20.37 -25.51 -21.70
C LEU A 81 20.11 -26.56 -20.61
N ALA A 82 21.12 -26.82 -19.77
CA ALA A 82 21.01 -27.78 -18.68
C ALA A 82 20.10 -27.26 -17.56
N THR A 83 19.46 -28.20 -16.82
CA THR A 83 18.73 -27.86 -15.60
C THR A 83 19.65 -27.17 -14.60
N ASP A 84 19.19 -26.04 -14.08
CA ASP A 84 19.82 -25.28 -13.00
C ASP A 84 18.83 -25.17 -11.83
N THR A 85 19.03 -26.01 -10.82
CA THR A 85 18.25 -26.00 -9.58
C THR A 85 18.76 -25.00 -8.56
N VAL A 86 19.95 -24.43 -8.75
CA VAL A 86 20.52 -23.40 -7.87
C VAL A 86 19.93 -22.04 -8.24
N GLY A 87 19.91 -21.72 -9.54
CA GLY A 87 19.29 -20.52 -10.08
C GLY A 87 20.06 -19.23 -9.82
N VAL A 88 19.46 -18.12 -10.25
CA VAL A 88 19.98 -16.76 -10.07
C VAL A 88 19.07 -15.99 -9.14
N THR A 89 19.67 -15.39 -8.10
CA THR A 89 18.94 -14.59 -7.13
C THR A 89 18.94 -13.11 -7.49
N VAL A 90 17.77 -12.50 -7.41
CA VAL A 90 17.57 -11.06 -7.28
C VAL A 90 17.41 -10.79 -5.80
N ALA A 91 18.29 -9.96 -5.23
CA ALA A 91 18.21 -9.57 -3.83
C ALA A 91 16.90 -8.83 -3.53
N ALA A 92 16.58 -8.67 -2.23
CA ALA A 92 15.51 -7.78 -1.80
C ALA A 92 15.64 -6.40 -2.48
N TRP A 93 14.51 -5.87 -2.94
CA TRP A 93 14.44 -4.57 -3.62
C TRP A 93 13.67 -3.53 -2.81
N GLU A 94 13.21 -3.89 -1.61
CA GLU A 94 12.62 -2.99 -0.62
C GLU A 94 13.41 -3.06 0.69
N THR A 95 13.35 -1.98 1.47
CA THR A 95 14.02 -1.90 2.77
C THR A 95 13.02 -2.17 3.90
N PRO A 96 13.36 -3.00 4.91
CA PRO A 96 12.49 -3.22 6.06
C PRO A 96 12.10 -1.90 6.74
N GLY A 97 10.80 -1.72 6.97
CA GLY A 97 10.26 -0.52 7.63
C GLY A 97 10.10 0.71 6.72
N GLN A 98 10.40 0.62 5.42
CA GLN A 98 10.05 1.66 4.48
C GLN A 98 8.52 1.86 4.46
N LEU A 99 8.10 3.13 4.54
CA LEU A 99 6.68 3.49 4.45
C LEU A 99 6.23 3.55 3.00
N HIS A 100 5.10 2.91 2.73
CA HIS A 100 4.43 2.92 1.44
C HIS A 100 3.06 3.58 1.58
N PRO A 101 2.70 4.54 0.71
CA PRO A 101 1.36 5.11 0.73
C PRO A 101 0.33 4.04 0.38
N ALA A 102 -0.70 3.87 1.22
CA ALA A 102 -1.79 2.97 0.91
C ALA A 102 -2.75 3.59 -0.13
N PRO A 103 -3.42 2.77 -0.94
CA PRO A 103 -4.51 3.23 -1.80
C PRO A 103 -5.63 3.89 -0.98
N ARG A 104 -6.32 4.85 -1.61
CA ARG A 104 -7.53 5.51 -1.08
C ARG A 104 -8.72 5.12 -1.95
N VAL A 105 -9.31 3.95 -1.69
CA VAL A 105 -10.31 3.34 -2.59
C VAL A 105 -11.70 3.95 -2.39
N SER A 106 -12.11 4.12 -1.14
CA SER A 106 -13.35 4.82 -0.79
C SER A 106 -13.24 5.46 0.58
N ALA A 107 -14.23 6.27 0.95
CA ALA A 107 -14.32 6.87 2.27
C ALA A 107 -15.77 6.88 2.75
N GLY A 108 -15.96 6.78 4.07
CA GLY A 108 -17.25 6.90 4.71
C GLY A 108 -17.18 7.79 5.93
N ALA A 109 -18.31 8.39 6.32
CA ALA A 109 -18.40 9.27 7.46
C ALA A 109 -19.74 9.08 8.17
N SER A 110 -19.80 9.43 9.45
CA SER A 110 -21.06 9.47 10.21
C SER A 110 -22.09 10.40 9.57
N GLN A 111 -21.63 11.55 9.10
CA GLN A 111 -22.43 12.53 8.36
C GLN A 111 -21.55 13.27 7.36
N SER A 112 -22.16 13.85 6.33
CA SER A 112 -21.47 14.76 5.42
C SER A 112 -22.38 15.91 5.03
N HIS A 113 -21.85 17.11 5.08
CA HIS A 113 -22.52 18.27 4.54
C HIS A 113 -22.62 18.14 3.00
N PRO A 114 -23.77 18.44 2.37
CA PRO A 114 -23.96 18.22 0.93
C PRO A 114 -22.92 18.92 0.04
N THR A 115 -22.44 20.09 0.45
CA THR A 115 -21.42 20.86 -0.31
C THR A 115 -19.97 20.54 0.05
N PHE A 116 -19.75 19.77 1.12
CA PHE A 116 -18.43 19.36 1.62
C PHE A 116 -18.41 17.83 1.80
N PRO A 117 -18.58 17.06 0.71
CA PRO A 117 -18.78 15.61 0.77
C PRO A 117 -17.51 14.87 1.22
N VAL A 118 -17.70 13.66 1.78
CA VAL A 118 -16.60 12.84 2.32
C VAL A 118 -15.50 12.53 1.30
N ALA A 119 -15.84 12.46 0.01
CA ALA A 119 -14.85 12.20 -1.04
C ALA A 119 -13.69 13.22 -1.08
N ARG A 120 -13.88 14.42 -0.50
CA ARG A 120 -12.84 15.44 -0.43
C ARG A 120 -11.67 15.08 0.46
N ILE A 121 -11.82 14.15 1.41
CA ILE A 121 -10.67 13.69 2.22
C ILE A 121 -9.65 12.88 1.41
N MET A 122 -9.94 12.57 0.14
CA MET A 122 -9.11 11.71 -0.69
C MET A 122 -8.95 12.21 -2.13
N ASP A 123 -9.34 13.46 -2.42
CA ASP A 123 -9.40 14.01 -3.78
C ASP A 123 -8.04 14.52 -4.31
N GLY A 124 -7.00 14.50 -3.47
CA GLY A 124 -5.65 14.94 -3.77
C GLY A 124 -5.46 16.46 -3.65
N ASN A 125 -6.44 17.20 -3.14
CA ASN A 125 -6.42 18.65 -3.04
C ASN A 125 -6.62 19.11 -1.59
N VAL A 126 -5.51 19.40 -0.89
CA VAL A 126 -5.53 19.91 0.49
C VAL A 126 -6.27 21.24 0.69
N LYS A 127 -6.69 21.93 -0.38
CA LYS A 127 -7.48 23.18 -0.31
C LYS A 127 -8.99 22.93 -0.32
N THR A 128 -9.45 21.75 -0.75
CA THR A 128 -10.82 21.30 -0.50
C THR A 128 -10.89 20.66 0.88
N PHE A 129 -12.11 20.46 1.40
CA PHE A 129 -12.31 19.79 2.67
C PHE A 129 -13.68 19.10 2.73
N TRP A 130 -13.73 18.01 3.48
CA TRP A 130 -14.96 17.41 3.99
C TRP A 130 -15.40 18.13 5.27
N SER A 131 -16.72 18.17 5.50
CA SER A 131 -17.31 18.66 6.75
C SER A 131 -18.51 17.84 7.14
N THR A 132 -18.70 17.62 8.44
CA THR A 132 -20.05 17.34 8.98
C THR A 132 -20.94 18.58 8.85
N PRO A 133 -22.28 18.45 8.95
CA PRO A 133 -23.15 19.59 9.21
C PRO A 133 -22.73 20.33 10.49
N THR A 134 -23.03 21.64 10.56
CA THR A 134 -22.77 22.45 11.75
C THR A 134 -23.71 22.08 12.89
N SER A 135 -23.22 22.17 14.11
CA SER A 135 -23.99 21.91 15.33
C SER A 135 -23.67 22.94 16.41
N LYS A 136 -24.66 23.28 17.24
CA LYS A 136 -24.45 24.12 18.44
C LYS A 136 -23.85 23.36 19.61
N THR A 137 -23.82 22.04 19.54
CA THR A 137 -23.22 21.17 20.55
C THR A 137 -22.23 20.20 19.91
N SER A 138 -21.19 19.85 20.67
CA SER A 138 -20.27 18.79 20.26
C SER A 138 -21.00 17.44 20.38
N VAL A 139 -21.07 16.72 19.26
CA VAL A 139 -21.59 15.36 19.18
C VAL A 139 -20.52 14.46 18.57
N VAL A 140 -20.54 13.18 18.91
CA VAL A 140 -19.60 12.21 18.32
C VAL A 140 -19.76 12.20 16.80
N GLN A 141 -18.64 12.30 16.09
CA GLN A 141 -18.58 12.17 14.63
C GLN A 141 -17.38 11.31 14.24
N SER A 142 -17.44 10.70 13.06
CA SER A 142 -16.35 9.90 12.55
C SER A 142 -16.22 9.97 11.04
N VAL A 143 -15.01 9.70 10.56
CA VAL A 143 -14.68 9.55 9.15
C VAL A 143 -13.65 8.45 9.01
N TYR A 144 -13.77 7.63 7.98
CA TYR A 144 -12.86 6.54 7.72
C TYR A 144 -12.49 6.45 6.24
N LEU A 145 -11.31 5.90 6.00
CA LEU A 145 -10.74 5.61 4.70
C LEU A 145 -10.70 4.09 4.48
N ASP A 146 -11.20 3.61 3.34
CA ASP A 146 -11.06 2.23 2.86
C ASP A 146 -9.86 2.14 1.92
N MET A 147 -8.90 1.27 2.26
CA MET A 147 -7.71 1.02 1.43
C MET A 147 -7.94 -0.09 0.38
N GLY A 148 -9.13 -0.70 0.36
CA GLY A 148 -9.56 -1.74 -0.59
C GLY A 148 -9.16 -3.16 -0.19
N GLN A 149 -8.09 -3.30 0.59
CA GLN A 149 -7.58 -4.54 1.16
C GLN A 149 -6.88 -4.29 2.49
N SER A 150 -6.58 -5.34 3.24
CA SER A 150 -5.82 -5.22 4.49
C SER A 150 -4.35 -4.89 4.22
N PHE A 151 -3.81 -3.96 5.00
CA PHE A 151 -2.40 -3.57 5.04
C PHE A 151 -1.89 -3.53 6.48
N ASN A 152 -0.58 -3.66 6.67
CA ASN A 152 0.07 -3.37 7.95
C ASN A 152 0.33 -1.87 8.09
N VAL A 153 -0.72 -1.12 8.45
CA VAL A 153 -0.69 0.33 8.58
C VAL A 153 0.25 0.72 9.71
N LYS A 154 1.15 1.67 9.43
CA LYS A 154 2.16 2.17 10.38
C LYS A 154 1.99 3.66 10.66
N GLN A 155 1.24 4.38 9.82
CA GLN A 155 1.09 5.82 9.92
C GLN A 155 -0.25 6.28 9.34
N VAL A 156 -0.79 7.34 9.95
CA VAL A 156 -1.91 8.13 9.42
C VAL A 156 -1.45 9.58 9.28
N ARG A 157 -1.84 10.23 8.19
CA ARG A 157 -1.61 11.66 7.97
C ARG A 157 -2.93 12.36 7.72
N LEU A 158 -3.19 13.44 8.44
CA LEU A 158 -4.41 14.23 8.32
C LEU A 158 -4.04 15.66 7.93
N ALA A 159 -4.51 16.12 6.78
CA ALA A 159 -4.49 17.54 6.48
C ALA A 159 -5.70 18.19 7.17
N PRO A 160 -5.50 19.20 8.02
CA PRO A 160 -6.60 20.03 8.50
C PRO A 160 -7.26 20.78 7.35
N ARG A 161 -8.43 21.40 7.61
CA ARG A 161 -8.96 22.39 6.67
C ARG A 161 -7.92 23.50 6.43
N TYR A 162 -7.66 23.82 5.16
CA TYR A 162 -6.63 24.78 4.78
C TYR A 162 -6.79 26.18 5.41
N ASP A 163 -8.03 26.64 5.56
CA ASP A 163 -8.35 27.91 6.22
C ASP A 163 -8.25 27.73 7.75
N TYR A 164 -7.04 27.76 8.31
CA TYR A 164 -6.82 27.81 9.78
C TYR A 164 -7.22 26.57 10.59
N GLY A 165 -7.36 25.40 9.98
CA GLY A 165 -7.59 24.14 10.71
C GLY A 165 -8.93 24.07 11.44
N TYR A 166 -9.90 24.90 11.02
CA TYR A 166 -11.26 24.85 11.54
C TYR A 166 -11.82 23.43 11.52
N GLY A 167 -12.59 23.10 12.56
CA GLY A 167 -13.22 21.78 12.70
C GLY A 167 -12.27 20.60 12.91
N PHE A 168 -10.96 20.81 13.08
CA PHE A 168 -10.06 19.72 13.49
C PHE A 168 -10.47 19.21 14.88
N PRO A 169 -10.56 17.89 15.09
CA PRO A 169 -11.12 17.34 16.32
C PRO A 169 -10.24 17.61 17.54
N VAL A 170 -10.86 17.84 18.69
CA VAL A 170 -10.19 18.19 19.95
C VAL A 170 -9.89 16.93 20.76
N ASP A 171 -10.89 16.05 20.91
CA ASP A 171 -10.72 14.73 21.52
C ASP A 171 -11.08 13.68 20.46
N PHE A 172 -10.13 12.81 20.14
CA PHE A 172 -10.33 11.79 19.11
C PHE A 172 -9.43 10.58 19.30
N GLN A 173 -9.79 9.49 18.63
CA GLN A 173 -9.02 8.27 18.54
C GLN A 173 -8.81 7.88 17.09
N ILE A 174 -7.69 7.22 16.82
CA ILE A 174 -7.45 6.52 15.56
C ILE A 174 -7.78 5.05 15.78
N GLU A 175 -8.69 4.53 14.97
CA GLU A 175 -9.18 3.16 15.06
C GLU A 175 -8.92 2.40 13.77
N ALA A 176 -8.70 1.09 13.89
CA ALA A 176 -8.49 0.17 12.79
C ALA A 176 -9.66 -0.82 12.69
N SER A 177 -9.94 -1.27 11.47
CA SER A 177 -10.91 -2.33 11.19
C SER A 177 -10.55 -3.08 9.91
N THR A 178 -10.99 -4.34 9.81
CA THR A 178 -10.92 -5.16 8.58
C THR A 178 -12.28 -5.30 7.89
N ASP A 179 -13.38 -4.94 8.55
CA ASP A 179 -14.77 -5.16 8.08
C ASP A 179 -15.65 -3.89 8.09
N ALA A 180 -15.13 -2.76 8.59
CA ALA A 180 -15.85 -1.49 8.83
C ALA A 180 -17.02 -1.58 9.82
N LEU A 181 -17.18 -2.70 10.53
CA LEU A 181 -18.22 -2.94 11.52
C LEU A 181 -17.62 -2.96 12.93
N ASN A 182 -16.53 -3.68 13.09
CA ASN A 182 -15.80 -3.85 14.34
C ASN A 182 -14.55 -2.97 14.31
N TRP A 183 -14.44 -2.07 15.28
CA TRP A 183 -13.38 -1.07 15.33
C TRP A 183 -12.59 -1.23 16.62
N THR A 184 -11.26 -1.19 16.51
CA THR A 184 -10.35 -1.26 17.65
C THR A 184 -9.46 -0.03 17.67
N VAL A 185 -9.31 0.61 18.83
CA VAL A 185 -8.39 1.74 19.00
C VAL A 185 -6.96 1.28 18.76
N VAL A 186 -6.24 2.00 17.89
CA VAL A 186 -4.83 1.74 17.64
C VAL A 186 -4.04 2.09 18.92
N PRO A 187 -3.17 1.20 19.43
CA PRO A 187 -2.44 1.43 20.67
C PRO A 187 -1.71 2.77 20.71
N GLY A 188 -1.97 3.56 21.75
CA GLY A 188 -1.37 4.89 21.95
C GLY A 188 -1.94 6.01 21.09
N GLN A 189 -2.98 5.75 20.27
CA GLN A 189 -3.58 6.74 19.38
C GLN A 189 -4.89 7.30 19.93
N THR A 190 -4.88 7.69 21.21
CA THR A 190 -5.95 8.47 21.85
C THR A 190 -5.43 9.86 22.16
N TYR A 191 -6.14 10.88 21.68
CA TYR A 191 -5.76 12.27 21.81
C TYR A 191 -6.87 13.05 22.54
N THR A 192 -6.46 13.90 23.48
CA THR A 192 -7.36 14.76 24.24
C THR A 192 -6.80 16.17 24.24
N GLN A 193 -7.67 17.18 24.15
CA GLN A 193 -7.29 18.59 24.09
C GLN A 193 -6.27 18.87 22.97
N PHE A 194 -6.40 18.17 21.85
CA PHE A 194 -5.52 18.36 20.71
C PHE A 194 -5.67 19.80 20.20
N PRO A 195 -4.56 20.56 20.09
CA PRO A 195 -4.63 21.96 19.67
C PRO A 195 -5.04 22.05 18.20
N ASN A 196 -5.72 23.13 17.82
CA ASN A 196 -5.96 23.40 16.40
C ASN A 196 -4.60 23.49 15.67
N PRO A 197 -4.34 22.61 14.69
CA PRO A 197 -3.07 22.57 13.97
C PRO A 197 -2.88 23.68 12.93
N GLY A 198 -3.85 24.58 12.76
CA GLY A 198 -3.87 25.52 11.64
C GLY A 198 -3.91 24.75 10.32
N ASN A 199 -3.06 25.12 9.37
CA ASN A 199 -2.94 24.43 8.08
C ASN A 199 -1.78 23.42 8.03
N VAL A 200 -1.23 23.02 9.19
CA VAL A 200 -0.08 22.11 9.27
C VAL A 200 -0.56 20.66 9.19
N LEU A 201 0.04 19.88 8.29
CA LEU A 201 -0.20 18.44 8.18
C LEU A 201 0.13 17.73 9.50
N GLN A 202 -0.82 16.94 10.01
CA GLN A 202 -0.64 16.15 11.22
C GLN A 202 -0.27 14.71 10.86
N THR A 203 0.80 14.21 11.44
CA THR A 203 1.30 12.84 11.21
C THR A 203 1.26 12.05 12.51
N PHE A 204 0.62 10.90 12.47
CA PHE A 204 0.42 10.00 13.60
C PHE A 204 1.05 8.66 13.29
N SER A 205 2.21 8.37 13.88
CA SER A 205 2.95 7.13 13.68
C SER A 205 2.63 6.12 14.77
N PHE A 206 2.43 4.86 14.40
CA PHE A 206 2.09 3.77 15.31
C PHE A 206 3.35 3.11 15.85
N SER A 207 3.36 2.74 17.13
CA SER A 207 4.49 2.03 17.74
C SER A 207 4.76 0.68 17.08
N GLN A 208 3.70 -0.01 16.64
CA GLN A 208 3.74 -1.24 15.83
C GLN A 208 2.78 -1.12 14.63
N PRO A 209 3.09 -1.77 13.49
CA PRO A 209 2.13 -1.85 12.40
C PRO A 209 0.85 -2.56 12.87
N VAL A 210 -0.30 -2.11 12.37
CA VAL A 210 -1.61 -2.71 12.66
C VAL A 210 -2.24 -3.17 11.36
N GLU A 211 -2.67 -4.44 11.32
CA GLU A 211 -3.45 -4.95 10.19
C GLU A 211 -4.80 -4.23 10.12
N ALA A 212 -5.06 -3.53 9.02
CA ALA A 212 -6.30 -2.82 8.81
C ALA A 212 -6.62 -2.74 7.32
N ARG A 213 -7.90 -2.83 6.96
CA ARG A 213 -8.42 -2.38 5.66
C ARG A 213 -8.97 -0.96 5.75
N TYR A 214 -9.51 -0.60 6.92
CA TYR A 214 -10.10 0.69 7.19
C TYR A 214 -9.40 1.35 8.37
N ILE A 215 -9.14 2.64 8.24
CA ILE A 215 -8.72 3.49 9.36
C ILE A 215 -9.79 4.55 9.58
N ARG A 216 -10.23 4.72 10.82
CA ARG A 216 -11.23 5.70 11.24
C ARG A 216 -10.64 6.70 12.21
N ILE A 217 -10.99 7.97 12.02
CA ILE A 217 -10.84 9.00 13.04
C ILE A 217 -12.18 9.11 13.75
N TYR A 218 -12.21 8.74 15.02
CA TYR A 218 -13.39 8.80 15.87
C TYR A 218 -13.28 9.98 16.82
N ALA A 219 -14.01 11.06 16.54
CA ALA A 219 -13.96 12.30 17.30
C ALA A 219 -15.06 12.29 18.38
N SER A 220 -14.66 12.25 19.64
CA SER A 220 -15.55 12.37 20.79
C SER A 220 -15.80 13.82 21.21
N LYS A 221 -14.90 14.74 20.82
CA LYS A 221 -15.09 16.19 20.95
C LYS A 221 -14.66 16.91 19.69
N LEU A 222 -15.59 17.66 19.11
CA LEU A 222 -15.39 18.36 17.84
C LEU A 222 -14.64 19.68 18.03
N GLY A 223 -13.94 20.09 16.98
CA GLY A 223 -13.49 21.47 16.82
C GLY A 223 -14.65 22.38 16.43
N VAL A 224 -14.35 23.67 16.24
CA VAL A 224 -15.32 24.67 15.78
C VAL A 224 -14.90 25.27 14.44
N ASP A 225 -15.88 25.74 13.68
CA ASP A 225 -15.65 26.50 12.45
C ASP A 225 -15.47 28.01 12.71
N ASN A 226 -15.40 28.78 11.63
CA ASN A 226 -15.28 30.24 11.66
C ASN A 226 -16.54 30.97 12.17
N ASN A 227 -17.66 30.27 12.38
CA ASN A 227 -18.88 30.79 12.98
C ASN A 227 -19.06 30.33 14.44
N ASN A 228 -18.03 29.66 14.99
CA ASN A 228 -18.04 29.08 16.32
C ASN A 228 -19.09 27.97 16.50
N ASP A 229 -19.41 27.25 15.42
CA ASP A 229 -20.24 26.04 15.43
C ASP A 229 -19.38 24.79 15.42
N TYR A 230 -19.80 23.75 16.16
CA TYR A 230 -19.11 22.48 16.22
C TYR A 230 -19.23 21.74 14.89
N VAL A 231 -18.09 21.31 14.36
CA VAL A 231 -17.96 20.53 13.13
C VAL A 231 -16.75 19.60 13.22
N PHE A 232 -16.78 18.52 12.45
CA PHE A 232 -15.57 17.78 12.11
C PHE A 232 -15.22 18.07 10.64
N GLN A 233 -14.05 18.68 10.42
CA GLN A 233 -13.54 19.04 9.10
C GLN A 233 -12.13 18.52 8.90
N LEU A 234 -11.85 17.99 7.71
CA LEU A 234 -10.52 17.57 7.26
C LEU A 234 -10.35 17.93 5.79
N GLY A 235 -9.15 18.39 5.44
CA GLY A 235 -8.75 18.60 4.06
C GLY A 235 -8.53 17.28 3.35
N GLU A 236 -7.65 16.43 3.90
CA GLU A 236 -7.24 15.16 3.32
C GLU A 236 -6.88 14.15 4.41
N MET A 237 -6.93 12.87 4.06
CA MET A 237 -6.53 11.75 4.90
C MET A 237 -5.71 10.75 4.08
N TRP A 238 -4.55 10.37 4.61
CA TRP A 238 -3.70 9.32 4.07
C TRP A 238 -3.35 8.30 5.14
N THR A 239 -3.07 7.08 4.69
CA THR A 239 -2.50 6.00 5.48
C THR A 239 -1.24 5.53 4.79
N ASP A 240 -0.23 5.16 5.57
CA ASP A 240 1.00 4.55 5.06
C ASP A 240 1.23 3.22 5.79
N TYR A 241 1.70 2.21 5.05
CA TYR A 241 1.92 0.85 5.53
C TYR A 241 3.38 0.43 5.37
N VAL A 242 3.75 -0.65 6.04
CA VAL A 242 5.03 -1.33 5.85
C VAL A 242 4.78 -2.74 5.31
N LEU A 243 5.73 -3.28 4.55
CA LEU A 243 5.67 -4.69 4.15
C LEU A 243 5.95 -5.60 5.35
N SER A 244 5.25 -6.73 5.43
CA SER A 244 5.58 -7.79 6.39
C SER A 244 6.97 -8.34 6.10
N PRO A 245 7.82 -8.56 7.13
CA PRO A 245 9.08 -9.28 6.99
C PRO A 245 8.92 -10.70 6.41
#